data_AF-A0A359MY16-F1
#
_entry.id   AF-A0A359MY16-F1
#
_cell.length_a   1.000
_cell.length_b   1.000
_cell.length_c   1.000
_cell.angle_alpha   90.00
_cell.angle_beta   90.00
_cell.angle_gamma   90.00
#
_symmetry.space_group_name_H-M   'P 1'
#
loop_
_entity.id
_entity.type
_entity.pdbx_description
1 polymer ?
#
loop_
_entity_poly.entity_id
_entity_poly.type
_entity_poly.pdbx_seq_one_letter_code
_entity_poly.pdbx_strand_id
1 'polypeptide(L)'
;MFFQLLTAQPLFVLPWVVAVLLSIGWHEFAHALAGYWQGDDTAQRAGRLTLNPLAHVDWMGLILLLLVGFGWGKPTPFNPYNLKLRKWGSTVVAFAGPVSNFIMLVVALTIYKLLGYTALTWSETSNLLEVFLLFMAELNLILGIFNLIPIPPLDGS
;
A
#
# COMPACT_ATOMS: atom_id res chain seq x y z
N MET A 1 -3.57 17.58 1.26
CA MET A 1 -4.65 16.71 0.78
C MET A 1 -5.67 16.38 1.87
N PHE A 2 -5.28 15.78 3.00
CA PHE A 2 -6.22 15.42 4.09
C PHE A 2 -7.06 16.60 4.60
N PHE A 3 -6.44 17.72 4.99
CA PHE A 3 -7.19 18.89 5.47
C PHE A 3 -8.13 19.47 4.42
N GLN A 4 -7.74 19.45 3.14
CA GLN A 4 -8.58 19.89 2.04
C GLN A 4 -9.81 18.99 1.87
N LEU A 5 -9.63 17.66 1.93
CA LEU A 5 -10.74 16.71 1.93
C LEU A 5 -11.64 16.92 3.15
N LEU A 6 -11.05 17.08 4.34
CA LEU A 6 -11.80 17.29 5.58
C LEU A 6 -12.67 18.55 5.54
N THR A 7 -12.17 19.64 4.95
CA THR A 7 -12.92 20.91 4.87
C THR A 7 -13.88 20.98 3.69
N ALA A 8 -13.51 20.42 2.53
CA ALA A 8 -14.30 20.56 1.31
C ALA A 8 -15.30 19.43 1.12
N GLN A 9 -14.91 18.18 1.42
CA GLN A 9 -15.70 16.98 1.17
C GLN A 9 -15.47 15.94 2.28
N PRO A 10 -15.94 16.19 3.53
CA PRO A 10 -15.59 15.39 4.71
C PRO A 10 -15.97 13.92 4.58
N LEU A 11 -17.00 13.61 3.80
CA LEU A 11 -17.43 12.23 3.54
C LEU A 11 -16.38 11.42 2.76
N PHE A 12 -15.51 12.08 1.98
CA PHE A 12 -14.46 11.43 1.20
C PHE A 12 -13.20 11.11 2.02
N VAL A 13 -13.13 11.58 3.27
CA VAL A 13 -12.04 11.23 4.19
C VAL A 13 -12.06 9.73 4.51
N LEU A 14 -13.24 9.16 4.76
CA LEU A 14 -13.38 7.73 5.08
C LEU A 14 -12.84 6.82 3.96
N PRO A 15 -13.31 6.92 2.69
CA PRO A 15 -12.79 6.07 1.62
C PRO A 15 -11.30 6.30 1.38
N TRP A 16 -10.80 7.53 1.56
CA TRP A 16 -9.37 7.81 1.48
C TRP A 16 -8.55 7.09 2.55
N VAL A 17 -8.94 7.18 3.83
CA VAL A 17 -8.23 6.50 4.94
C VAL A 17 -8.26 4.99 4.75
N VAL A 18 -9.40 4.42 4.35
CA VAL A 18 -9.53 2.99 4.08
C VAL A 18 -8.61 2.57 2.93
N ALA A 19 -8.53 3.36 1.86
CA ALA A 19 -7.63 3.09 0.75
C ALA A 19 -6.16 3.09 1.18
N VAL A 20 -5.72 4.11 1.94
CA VAL A 20 -4.36 4.17 2.50
C VAL A 20 -4.02 2.92 3.32
N LEU A 21 -4.89 2.56 4.26
CA LEU A 21 -4.66 1.42 5.14
C LEU A 21 -4.56 0.11 4.36
N LEU A 22 -5.44 -0.10 3.38
CA LEU A 22 -5.41 -1.31 2.55
C LEU A 22 -4.19 -1.35 1.62
N SER A 23 -3.82 -0.22 1.00
CA SER A 23 -2.63 -0.15 0.14
C SER A 23 -1.36 -0.49 0.92
N ILE A 24 -1.13 0.15 2.08
CA ILE A 24 0.05 -0.13 2.92
C ILE A 24 0.00 -1.56 3.45
N GLY A 25 -1.17 -2.01 3.94
CA GLY A 25 -1.32 -3.36 4.48
C GLY A 25 -1.02 -4.45 3.46
N TRP A 26 -1.48 -4.29 2.22
CA TRP A 26 -1.23 -5.25 1.14
C TRP A 26 0.24 -5.24 0.69
N HIS A 27 0.84 -4.06 0.63
CA HIS A 27 2.25 -3.86 0.29
C HIS A 27 3.18 -4.58 1.28
N GLU A 28 3.02 -4.31 2.58
CA GLU A 28 3.83 -4.92 3.64
C GLU A 28 3.59 -6.43 3.76
N PHE A 29 2.32 -6.85 3.60
CA PHE A 29 1.99 -8.27 3.52
C PHE A 29 2.71 -8.96 2.35
N ALA A 30 2.86 -8.32 1.20
CA ALA A 30 3.54 -8.90 0.05
C ALA A 30 5.03 -9.14 0.32
N HIS A 31 5.72 -8.21 1.00
CA HIS A 31 7.09 -8.45 1.48
C HIS A 31 7.17 -9.65 2.43
N ALA A 32 6.27 -9.71 3.42
CA ALA A 32 6.20 -10.81 4.38
C ALA A 32 5.97 -12.16 3.70
N LEU A 33 5.05 -12.19 2.72
CA LEU A 33 4.70 -13.39 1.96
C LEU A 33 5.88 -13.84 1.08
N ALA A 34 6.56 -12.91 0.41
CA ALA A 34 7.72 -13.22 -0.42
C ALA A 34 8.89 -13.79 0.40
N GLY A 35 9.14 -13.24 1.60
CA GLY A 35 10.12 -13.80 2.54
C GLY A 35 9.73 -15.21 2.99
N TYR A 36 8.46 -15.38 3.38
CA TYR A 36 7.93 -16.66 3.86
C TYR A 36 8.01 -17.77 2.79
N TRP A 37 7.64 -17.47 1.54
CA TRP A 37 7.77 -18.41 0.43
C TRP A 37 9.22 -18.82 0.15
N GLN A 38 10.15 -17.90 0.38
CA GLN A 38 11.58 -18.17 0.31
C GLN A 38 12.14 -18.88 1.54
N GLY A 39 11.32 -19.20 2.55
CA GLY A 39 11.72 -19.94 3.75
C GLY A 39 12.08 -19.05 4.95
N ASP A 40 11.94 -17.73 4.85
CA ASP A 40 12.13 -16.83 5.98
C ASP A 40 10.81 -16.55 6.72
N ASP A 41 10.68 -17.12 7.91
CA ASP A 41 9.52 -16.94 8.79
C ASP A 41 9.69 -15.75 9.77
N THR A 42 10.70 -14.90 9.58
CA THR A 42 10.96 -13.74 10.46
C THR A 42 9.76 -12.78 10.52
N ALA A 43 9.21 -12.38 9.37
CA ALA A 43 8.01 -11.55 9.30
C ALA A 43 6.79 -12.23 9.93
N GLN A 44 6.65 -13.55 9.74
CA GLN A 44 5.56 -14.34 10.32
C GLN A 44 5.62 -14.33 11.85
N ARG A 45 6.79 -14.63 12.44
CA ARG A 45 7.00 -14.58 13.90
C ARG A 45 6.79 -13.17 14.48
N ALA A 46 7.07 -12.13 13.69
CA ALA A 46 6.78 -10.75 14.04
C ALA A 46 5.30 -10.35 13.87
N GLY A 47 4.42 -11.30 13.51
CA GLY A 47 2.98 -11.07 13.32
C GLY A 47 2.63 -10.30 12.05
N ARG A 48 3.53 -10.24 11.06
CA ARG A 48 3.36 -9.46 9.82
C ARG A 48 2.84 -10.25 8.63
N LEU A 49 2.83 -11.58 8.70
CA LEU A 49 2.17 -12.39 7.67
C LEU A 49 0.64 -12.40 7.89
N THR A 50 0.01 -11.23 7.69
CA THR A 50 -1.42 -11.01 7.89
C THR A 50 -1.94 -9.92 6.95
N LEU A 51 -3.20 -10.05 6.54
CA LEU A 51 -3.92 -9.04 5.76
C LEU A 51 -4.52 -7.93 6.62
N ASN A 52 -4.41 -8.03 7.95
CA ASN A 52 -4.87 -6.97 8.84
C ASN A 52 -3.99 -5.72 8.65
N PRO A 53 -4.50 -4.62 8.07
CA PRO A 53 -3.68 -3.44 7.80
C PRO A 53 -3.14 -2.81 9.08
N LEU A 54 -3.83 -2.96 10.22
CA LEU A 54 -3.40 -2.43 11.50
C LEU A 54 -2.11 -3.08 12.02
N ALA A 55 -1.76 -4.28 11.55
CA ALA A 55 -0.47 -4.92 11.88
C ALA A 55 0.72 -4.23 11.18
N HIS A 56 0.44 -3.44 10.15
CA HIS A 56 1.41 -2.80 9.26
C HIS A 56 1.49 -1.28 9.41
N VAL A 57 0.61 -0.70 10.22
CA VAL A 57 0.59 0.74 10.50
C VAL A 57 1.62 1.09 11.56
N ASP A 58 2.40 2.13 11.27
CA ASP A 58 3.12 2.89 12.30
C ASP A 58 2.22 4.06 12.74
N TRP A 59 1.93 4.17 14.04
CA TRP A 59 1.04 5.22 14.55
C TRP A 59 1.61 6.62 14.36
N MET A 60 2.93 6.79 14.46
CA MET A 60 3.59 8.08 14.19
C MET A 60 3.53 8.39 12.69
N GLY A 61 3.84 7.39 11.86
CA GLY A 61 3.74 7.51 10.41
C GLY A 61 2.33 7.89 9.96
N LEU A 62 1.29 7.28 10.54
CA LEU A 62 -0.10 7.62 10.27
C LEU A 62 -0.45 9.05 10.70
N ILE A 63 -0.05 9.47 11.90
CA ILE A 63 -0.31 10.84 12.37
C ILE A 63 0.33 11.87 11.43
N LEU A 64 1.59 11.64 11.02
CA LEU A 64 2.28 12.52 10.09
C LEU A 64 1.64 12.51 8.71
N LEU A 65 1.14 11.36 8.24
CA LEU A 65 0.39 11.29 6.98
C LEU A 65 -0.86 12.17 7.03
N LEU A 66 -1.59 12.16 8.15
CA LEU A 66 -2.80 12.98 8.33
C LEU A 66 -2.48 14.48 8.43
N LEU A 67 -1.44 14.86 9.17
CA LEU A 67 -1.11 16.26 9.43
C LEU A 67 -0.28 16.92 8.32
N VAL A 68 0.65 16.18 7.73
CA VAL A 68 1.66 16.71 6.81
C VAL A 68 1.46 16.18 5.39
N GLY A 69 0.67 15.12 5.21
CA GLY A 69 0.50 14.47 3.91
C GLY A 69 1.62 13.49 3.56
N PHE A 70 2.53 13.21 4.50
CA PHE A 70 3.64 12.28 4.35
C PHE A 70 3.75 11.39 5.59
N GLY A 71 3.93 10.09 5.39
CA GLY A 71 4.08 9.12 6.47
C GLY A 71 4.64 7.81 5.96
N TRP A 72 4.93 6.89 6.89
CA TRP A 72 5.52 5.58 6.60
C TRP A 72 4.71 4.45 7.25
N GLY A 73 4.79 3.26 6.65
CA GLY A 73 4.33 2.02 7.26
C GLY A 73 5.33 1.50 8.30
N LYS A 74 4.88 0.55 9.11
CA LYS A 74 5.76 -0.14 10.04
C LYS A 74 6.52 -1.22 9.25
N PRO A 75 7.85 -1.14 9.11
CA PRO A 75 8.59 -1.97 8.18
C PRO A 75 8.45 -3.47 8.49
N THR A 76 8.47 -4.27 7.43
CA THR A 76 8.42 -5.74 7.51
C THR A 76 9.83 -6.33 7.64
N PRO A 77 10.17 -6.98 8.76
CA PRO A 77 11.50 -7.54 8.96
C PRO A 77 11.68 -8.83 8.16
N PHE A 78 12.86 -9.04 7.59
CA PHE A 78 13.25 -10.31 6.97
C PHE A 78 14.72 -10.63 7.26
N ASN A 79 15.07 -11.92 7.19
CA ASN A 79 16.45 -12.40 7.33
C ASN A 79 16.99 -12.89 5.97
N PRO A 80 17.94 -12.16 5.34
CA PRO A 80 18.53 -12.55 4.06
C PRO A 80 19.17 -13.95 4.06
N TYR A 81 19.69 -14.40 5.19
CA TYR A 81 20.34 -15.71 5.31
C TYR A 81 19.38 -16.90 5.25
N ASN A 82 18.09 -16.66 5.48
CA ASN A 82 17.04 -17.68 5.40
C ASN A 82 16.44 -17.81 3.98
N LEU A 83 16.78 -16.90 3.06
CA LEU A 83 16.17 -16.84 1.74
C LEU A 83 16.77 -17.91 0.81
N LYS A 84 15.91 -18.78 0.27
CA LYS A 84 16.28 -19.80 -0.73
C LYS A 84 17.01 -19.23 -1.94
N LEU A 85 16.64 -18.04 -2.40
CA LEU A 85 17.14 -17.45 -3.64
C LEU A 85 18.45 -16.65 -3.47
N ARG A 86 19.44 -17.14 -2.70
CA ARG A 86 20.82 -16.58 -2.62
C ARG A 86 20.90 -15.05 -2.87
N LYS A 87 21.49 -14.63 -4.00
CA LYS A 87 21.75 -13.23 -4.36
C LYS A 87 20.52 -12.44 -4.81
N TRP A 88 19.44 -13.14 -5.18
CA TRP A 88 18.21 -12.55 -5.69
C TRP A 88 17.10 -12.49 -4.63
N GLY A 89 17.29 -13.16 -3.49
CA GLY A 89 16.22 -13.33 -2.52
C GLY A 89 15.73 -12.00 -1.96
N SER A 90 16.66 -11.16 -1.52
CA SER A 90 16.34 -9.81 -1.03
C SER A 90 15.69 -8.96 -2.11
N THR A 91 16.14 -9.08 -3.37
CA THR A 91 15.53 -8.39 -4.51
C THR A 91 14.08 -8.83 -4.71
N VAL A 92 13.79 -10.14 -4.67
CA VAL A 92 12.41 -10.64 -4.78
C VAL A 92 11.54 -10.15 -3.63
N VAL A 93 12.06 -10.11 -2.40
CA VAL A 93 11.33 -9.54 -1.25
C VAL A 93 11.05 -8.06 -1.51
N ALA A 94 12.06 -7.26 -1.87
CA ALA A 94 11.92 -5.83 -2.12
C ALA A 94 10.93 -5.51 -3.25
N PHE A 95 10.96 -6.25 -4.36
CA PHE A 95 10.00 -6.03 -5.46
C PHE A 95 8.57 -6.50 -5.15
N ALA A 96 8.36 -7.36 -4.15
CA ALA A 96 7.04 -7.90 -3.83
C ALA A 96 6.03 -6.81 -3.45
N GLY A 97 6.45 -5.84 -2.63
CA GLY A 97 5.64 -4.69 -2.24
C GLY A 97 5.17 -3.87 -3.45
N PRO A 98 6.08 -3.30 -4.28
CA PRO A 98 5.72 -2.53 -5.45
C PRO A 98 4.87 -3.31 -6.46
N VAL A 99 5.20 -4.58 -6.72
CA VAL A 99 4.39 -5.44 -7.61
C VAL A 99 2.97 -5.59 -7.07
N SER A 100 2.80 -5.78 -5.76
CA SER A 100 1.48 -5.89 -5.15
C SER A 100 0.66 -4.60 -5.29
N ASN A 101 1.30 -3.43 -5.23
CA ASN A 101 0.64 -2.16 -5.48
C ASN A 101 0.12 -2.10 -6.93
N PHE A 102 0.93 -2.43 -7.92
CA PHE A 102 0.47 -2.45 -9.32
C PHE A 102 -0.67 -3.46 -9.54
N ILE A 103 -0.66 -4.60 -8.86
CA ILE A 103 -1.79 -5.55 -8.86
C ILE A 103 -3.04 -4.89 -8.29
N MET A 104 -2.95 -4.23 -7.14
CA MET A 104 -4.08 -3.55 -6.50
C MET A 104 -4.62 -2.38 -7.34
N LEU A 105 -3.75 -1.64 -8.02
CA LEU A 105 -4.13 -0.63 -9.01
C LEU A 105 -4.97 -1.25 -10.13
N VAL A 106 -4.50 -2.33 -10.74
CA VAL A 106 -5.22 -3.02 -11.83
C VAL A 106 -6.56 -3.56 -11.34
N VAL A 107 -6.60 -4.15 -10.15
CA VAL A 107 -7.84 -4.65 -9.53
C VAL A 107 -8.83 -3.50 -9.31
N ALA A 108 -8.39 -2.39 -8.73
CA ALA A 108 -9.25 -1.23 -8.48
C ALA A 108 -9.84 -0.66 -9.78
N LEU A 109 -9.02 -0.45 -10.82
CA LEU A 109 -9.48 0.06 -12.11
C LEU A 109 -10.36 -0.93 -12.87
N THR A 110 -10.12 -2.24 -12.70
CA THR A 110 -10.96 -3.28 -13.30
C THR A 110 -12.36 -3.25 -12.67
N ILE A 111 -12.44 -3.23 -11.33
CA ILE A 111 -13.72 -3.11 -10.62
C ILE A 111 -14.41 -1.80 -10.99
N TYR A 112 -13.67 -0.69 -11.05
CA TYR A 112 -14.16 0.62 -11.44
C TYR A 112 -14.89 0.58 -12.80
N LYS A 113 -14.24 -0.03 -13.80
CA LYS A 113 -14.80 -0.17 -15.15
C LYS A 113 -16.00 -1.13 -15.20
N LEU A 114 -15.97 -2.23 -14.44
CA LEU A 114 -17.06 -3.20 -14.39
C LEU A 114 -18.34 -2.62 -13.76
N LEU A 115 -18.20 -1.64 -12.87
CA LEU A 115 -19.32 -0.91 -12.26
C LEU A 115 -19.88 0.20 -13.18
N GLY A 116 -19.34 0.36 -14.39
CA GLY A 116 -19.84 1.30 -15.39
C GLY A 116 -19.34 2.73 -15.22
N TYR A 117 -18.38 2.98 -14.33
CA TYR A 117 -17.77 4.29 -14.20
C TYR A 117 -16.81 4.57 -15.37
N THR A 118 -16.86 5.79 -15.91
CA THR A 118 -16.16 6.14 -17.17
C THR A 118 -15.18 7.31 -17.03
N ALA A 119 -15.38 8.18 -16.05
CA ALA A 119 -14.54 9.36 -15.84
C ALA A 119 -13.47 9.05 -14.79
N LEU A 120 -12.17 9.22 -15.09
CA LEU A 120 -11.10 9.03 -14.11
C LEU A 120 -10.98 10.22 -13.14
N THR A 121 -12.11 10.79 -12.73
CA THR A 121 -12.23 11.97 -11.89
C THR A 121 -13.43 11.81 -10.99
N TRP A 122 -13.29 12.15 -9.71
CA TRP A 122 -14.41 12.23 -8.79
C TRP A 122 -14.98 13.65 -8.79
N SER A 123 -16.28 13.76 -8.54
CA SER A 123 -17.01 15.01 -8.36
C SER A 123 -17.81 14.99 -7.05
N GLU A 124 -18.47 16.10 -6.71
CA GLU A 124 -19.33 16.17 -5.52
C GLU A 124 -20.52 15.19 -5.57
N THR A 125 -20.87 14.72 -6.77
CA THR A 125 -21.95 13.74 -6.98
C THR A 125 -21.44 12.29 -7.00
N SER A 126 -20.12 12.07 -6.98
CA SER A 126 -19.55 10.73 -6.95
C SER A 126 -19.94 9.99 -5.66
N ASN A 127 -20.29 8.72 -5.79
CA ASN A 127 -20.60 7.90 -4.64
C ASN A 127 -19.32 7.44 -3.92
N LEU A 128 -19.43 7.02 -2.66
CA LEU A 128 -18.27 6.65 -1.84
C LEU A 128 -17.44 5.49 -2.42
N LEU A 129 -18.07 4.54 -3.11
CA LEU A 129 -17.37 3.40 -3.71
C LEU A 129 -16.53 3.84 -4.92
N GLU A 130 -17.08 4.70 -5.77
CA GLU A 130 -16.36 5.31 -6.89
C GLU A 130 -15.11 6.05 -6.41
N VAL A 131 -15.27 6.90 -5.39
CA VAL A 131 -14.18 7.67 -4.78
C VAL A 131 -13.13 6.75 -4.15
N PHE A 132 -13.56 5.70 -3.43
CA PHE A 132 -12.66 4.70 -2.86
C PHE A 132 -11.81 4.00 -3.92
N LEU A 133 -12.43 3.56 -5.03
CA LEU A 133 -11.73 2.86 -6.11
C LEU A 133 -10.71 3.76 -6.81
N LEU A 134 -11.04 5.04 -7.02
CA LEU A 134 -10.10 6.01 -7.58
C LEU A 134 -8.93 6.28 -6.63
N PHE A 135 -9.18 6.45 -5.32
CA PHE A 135 -8.09 6.58 -4.34
C PHE A 135 -7.24 5.31 -4.25
N MET A 136 -7.84 4.12 -4.28
CA MET A 136 -7.10 2.86 -4.31
C MET A 136 -6.20 2.79 -5.54
N ALA A 137 -6.69 3.17 -6.72
CA ALA A 137 -5.88 3.21 -7.94
C ALA A 137 -4.73 4.22 -7.81
N GLU A 138 -5.03 5.46 -7.48
CA GLU A 138 -4.05 6.54 -7.36
C GLU A 138 -2.96 6.22 -6.33
N LEU A 139 -3.34 5.83 -5.11
CA LEU A 139 -2.40 5.53 -4.04
C LEU A 139 -1.50 4.35 -4.38
N ASN A 140 -2.03 3.27 -4.96
CA ASN A 140 -1.22 2.13 -5.33
C ASN A 140 -0.30 2.45 -6.52
N LEU A 141 -0.72 3.27 -7.48
CA LEU A 141 0.17 3.75 -8.53
C LEU A 141 1.35 4.54 -7.95
N ILE A 142 1.04 5.50 -7.07
CA ILE A 142 2.02 6.33 -6.37
C ILE A 142 2.96 5.44 -5.55
N LEU A 143 2.46 4.64 -4.62
CA LEU A 143 3.27 3.77 -3.76
C LEU A 143 4.10 2.76 -4.58
N GLY A 144 3.58 2.23 -5.68
CA GLY A 144 4.30 1.35 -6.58
C GLY A 144 5.49 2.05 -7.25
N ILE A 145 5.29 3.25 -7.80
CA ILE A 145 6.35 4.02 -8.45
C ILE A 145 7.39 4.52 -7.43
N PHE A 146 6.94 5.10 -6.33
CA PHE A 146 7.83 5.68 -5.32
C PHE A 146 8.76 4.61 -4.73
N ASN A 147 8.25 3.42 -4.40
CA ASN A 147 9.10 2.36 -3.84
C ASN A 147 10.06 1.72 -4.85
N LEU A 148 9.96 2.03 -6.15
CA LEU A 148 10.95 1.59 -7.15
C LEU A 148 12.11 2.58 -7.35
N ILE A 149 12.06 3.75 -6.72
CA ILE A 149 13.14 4.73 -6.79
C ILE A 149 14.34 4.18 -5.99
N PRO A 150 15.56 4.13 -6.57
CA PRO A 150 16.74 3.54 -5.93
C PRO A 150 17.38 4.51 -4.92
N ILE A 151 16.63 4.88 -3.88
CA ILE A 151 17.05 5.80 -2.82
C ILE A 151 16.58 5.21 -1.47
N PRO A 152 17.49 4.89 -0.54
CA PRO A 152 17.10 4.47 0.80
C PRO A 152 16.19 5.52 1.47
N PRO A 153 15.12 5.12 2.19
CA PRO A 153 14.77 3.77 2.64
C PRO A 153 13.79 3.01 1.73
N LEU A 154 13.63 3.39 0.46
CA LEU A 154 12.65 2.82 -0.46
C LEU A 154 13.07 1.42 -0.95
N ASP A 155 12.11 0.58 -1.34
CA ASP A 155 12.39 -0.82 -1.72
C ASP A 155 13.38 -0.97 -2.88
N GLY A 156 13.46 0.03 -3.77
CA GLY A 156 14.34 0.03 -4.93
C GLY A 156 15.83 0.24 -4.61
N SER A 157 16.18 0.52 -3.35
CA SER A 157 17.55 0.85 -2.92
C SER A 157 18.50 -0.33 -2.77
#